data_AF-A0AA38CC18-F1
#
_entry.id   AF-A0AA38CC18-F1
#
_cell.length_a   1.000
_cell.length_b   1.000
_cell.length_c   1.000
_cell.angle_alpha   90.00
_cell.angle_beta   90.00
_cell.angle_gamma   90.00
#
_symmetry.space_group_name_H-M   'P 1'
#
loop_
_entity.id
_entity.type
_entity.pdbx_description
1 polymer ?
#
loop_
_entity_poly.entity_id
_entity_poly.type
_entity_poly.pdbx_seq_one_letter_code
_entity_poly.pdbx_strand_id
1 'polypeptide(L)'
;VLKINNLFYSGNKDTLDVRPTAKGVDIREELLKFYERYYSSNLMHLVVYAKETIEELQKLVEVKFSGIKNTQRSRPYFAGQPCHSEHLQ
;
A
#
# COMPACT_ATOMS: atom_id res chain seq x y z
N VAL A 1 9.91 10.51 6.57
CA VAL A 1 9.76 9.43 7.56
C VAL A 1 8.29 9.37 7.97
N LEU A 2 7.58 8.28 7.67
CA LEU A 2 6.20 8.09 8.13
C LEU A 2 6.25 7.83 9.64
N LYS A 3 5.66 8.72 10.45
CA LYS A 3 5.51 8.51 11.89
C LYS A 3 4.28 7.63 12.12
N ILE A 4 4.46 6.33 12.37
CA ILE A 4 3.35 5.44 12.77
C ILE A 4 3.10 5.58 14.27
N ASN A 5 2.69 6.76 14.71
CA ASN A 5 2.17 6.93 16.06
C ASN A 5 0.69 7.31 15.92
N ASN A 6 -0.20 6.39 16.28
CA ASN A 6 -1.66 6.58 16.44
C ASN A 6 -2.46 6.91 15.15
N LEU A 7 -2.42 6.05 14.14
CA LEU A 7 -3.27 6.17 12.95
C LEU A 7 -4.62 5.45 13.14
N PHE A 8 -5.71 6.06 12.65
CA PHE A 8 -7.00 5.41 12.48
C PHE A 8 -7.10 4.78 11.08
N TYR A 9 -6.82 3.48 10.96
CA TYR A 9 -6.60 2.82 9.67
C TYR A 9 -7.84 2.57 8.83
N SER A 10 -8.99 2.26 9.45
CA SER A 10 -10.20 1.92 8.69
C SER A 10 -10.72 3.10 7.88
N GLY A 11 -10.56 4.32 8.40
CA GLY A 11 -11.23 5.50 7.88
C GLY A 11 -12.75 5.43 8.05
N ASN A 12 -13.42 6.54 7.73
CA ASN A 12 -14.88 6.66 7.69
C ASN A 12 -15.27 7.82 6.75
N LYS A 13 -16.58 8.11 6.62
CA LYS A 13 -17.07 9.21 5.79
C LYS A 13 -16.47 10.57 6.18
N ASP A 14 -16.25 10.80 7.47
CA ASP A 14 -15.62 12.04 7.93
C ASP A 14 -14.15 12.16 7.49
N THR A 15 -13.40 11.05 7.54
CA THR A 15 -11.97 11.03 7.17
C THR A 15 -11.70 10.93 5.67
N LEU A 16 -12.63 10.34 4.91
CA LEU A 16 -12.47 10.02 3.47
C LEU A 16 -13.34 10.88 2.54
N ASP A 17 -14.22 11.74 3.07
CA ASP A 17 -15.10 12.60 2.27
C ASP A 17 -15.27 13.99 2.92
N VAL A 18 -15.91 14.10 4.09
CA VAL A 18 -16.31 15.40 4.66
C VAL A 18 -15.13 16.33 4.92
N ARG A 19 -14.11 15.89 5.68
CA ARG A 19 -12.95 16.74 6.01
C ARG A 19 -12.04 16.98 4.79
N PRO A 20 -11.76 16.01 3.92
CA PRO A 20 -11.02 16.25 2.68
C PRO A 20 -11.71 17.26 1.76
N THR A 21 -13.02 17.10 1.52
CA THR A 21 -13.82 18.02 0.69
C THR A 21 -13.82 19.43 1.28
N ALA A 22 -14.00 19.56 2.60
CA ALA A 22 -13.93 20.87 3.28
C ALA A 22 -12.54 21.54 3.18
N LYS A 23 -11.48 20.75 2.96
CA LYS A 23 -10.10 21.24 2.75
C LYS A 23 -9.75 21.43 1.27
N GLY A 24 -10.68 21.21 0.35
CA GLY A 24 -10.44 21.27 -1.09
C GLY A 24 -9.52 20.16 -1.61
N VAL A 25 -9.43 19.03 -0.92
CA VAL A 25 -8.61 17.88 -1.33
C VAL A 25 -9.43 16.99 -2.27
N ASP A 26 -8.95 16.79 -3.50
CA ASP A 26 -9.49 15.78 -4.40
C ASP A 26 -8.98 14.39 -3.97
N ILE A 27 -9.87 13.61 -3.36
CA ILE A 27 -9.59 12.25 -2.90
C ILE A 27 -9.17 11.33 -4.06
N ARG A 28 -9.72 11.52 -5.26
CA ARG A 28 -9.37 10.69 -6.42
C ARG A 28 -7.93 10.94 -6.84
N GLU A 29 -7.48 12.19 -6.85
CA GLU A 29 -6.07 12.51 -7.11
C GLU A 29 -5.15 11.93 -6.02
N GLU A 30 -5.53 12.03 -4.75
CA GLU A 30 -4.73 11.47 -3.66
C GLU A 30 -4.63 9.94 -3.73
N LEU A 31 -5.69 9.25 -4.17
CA LEU A 31 -5.66 7.81 -4.43
C LEU A 31 -4.69 7.46 -5.56
N LEU A 32 -4.67 8.23 -6.65
CA LEU A 32 -3.71 8.03 -7.75
C LEU A 32 -2.28 8.27 -7.29
N LYS A 33 -2.02 9.37 -6.56
CA LYS A 33 -0.69 9.66 -5.99
C LYS A 33 -0.25 8.54 -5.04
N PHE A 34 -1.16 8.01 -4.23
CA PHE A 34 -0.89 6.88 -3.34
C PHE A 34 -0.53 5.62 -4.14
N TYR A 35 -1.31 5.29 -5.16
CA TYR A 35 -1.04 4.16 -6.05
C TYR A 35 0.34 4.28 -6.70
N GLU A 36 0.65 5.40 -7.35
CA GLU A 36 1.94 5.63 -8.01
C GLU A 36 3.13 5.60 -7.04
N ARG A 37 2.90 6.01 -5.79
CA ARG A 37 3.92 6.06 -4.75
C ARG A 37 4.23 4.69 -4.16
N TYR A 38 3.23 3.85 -3.94
CA TYR A 38 3.38 2.63 -3.13
C TYR A 38 3.18 1.32 -3.91
N TYR A 39 2.45 1.31 -5.03
CA TYR A 39 2.21 0.12 -5.84
C TYR A 39 3.33 -0.07 -6.87
N SER A 40 4.44 -0.66 -6.42
CA SER A 40 5.58 -1.02 -7.27
C SER A 40 5.80 -2.53 -7.28
N SER A 41 6.05 -3.12 -8.46
CA SER A 41 6.22 -4.58 -8.57
C SER A 41 7.36 -5.13 -7.72
N ASN A 42 8.43 -4.37 -7.48
CA ASN A 42 9.53 -4.80 -6.60
C ASN A 42 9.15 -4.95 -5.12
N LEU A 43 7.96 -4.50 -4.71
CA LEU A 43 7.40 -4.65 -3.36
C LEU A 43 6.29 -5.71 -3.29
N MET A 44 5.80 -6.20 -4.43
CA MET A 44 4.67 -7.12 -4.50
C MET A 44 5.13 -8.57 -4.46
N HIS A 45 4.28 -9.44 -3.89
CA HIS A 45 4.47 -10.89 -3.92
C HIS A 45 3.17 -11.52 -4.41
N LEU A 46 3.27 -12.53 -5.27
CA LEU A 46 2.12 -13.21 -5.88
C LEU A 46 2.21 -14.70 -5.53
N VAL A 47 1.09 -15.27 -5.13
CA VAL A 47 0.90 -16.71 -4.96
C VAL A 47 -0.30 -17.12 -5.81
N VAL A 48 -0.12 -18.15 -6.64
CA VAL A 48 -1.19 -18.72 -7.46
C VAL A 48 -1.31 -20.19 -7.13
N TYR A 49 -2.53 -20.64 -6.86
CA TYR A 49 -2.86 -22.03 -6.60
C TYR A 49 -3.91 -22.49 -7.60
N ALA A 50 -3.59 -23.50 -8.39
CA ALA A 50 -4.46 -24.03 -9.42
C ALA A 50 -4.09 -25.48 -9.76
N LYS A 51 -4.86 -26.10 -10.66
CA LYS A 51 -4.69 -27.51 -11.05
C LYS A 51 -3.77 -27.69 -12.28
N GLU A 52 -3.54 -26.59 -12.99
CA GLU A 52 -2.70 -26.46 -14.17
C GLU A 52 -1.23 -26.75 -13.84
N THR A 53 -0.44 -27.07 -14.87
CA THR A 53 0.99 -27.33 -14.68
C THR A 53 1.76 -26.05 -14.34
N ILE A 54 3.00 -26.20 -13.86
CA ILE A 54 3.85 -25.06 -13.52
C ILE A 54 4.10 -24.18 -14.75
N GLU A 55 4.27 -24.79 -15.93
CA GLU A 55 4.52 -24.08 -17.19
C GLU A 55 3.30 -23.27 -17.64
N GLU A 56 2.10 -23.85 -17.51
CA GLU A 56 0.84 -23.17 -17.80
C GLU A 56 0.62 -21.99 -16.84
N LEU A 57 0.90 -22.20 -15.55
CA LEU A 57 0.80 -21.18 -14.52
C LEU A 57 1.81 -20.05 -14.73
N GLN A 58 3.06 -20.36 -15.06
CA GLN A 58 4.07 -19.37 -15.34
C GLN A 58 3.64 -18.50 -16.53
N LYS A 59 3.24 -19.11 -17.64
CA LYS A 59 2.76 -18.38 -18.82
C LYS A 59 1.57 -17.48 -18.50
N LEU A 60 0.63 -17.98 -17.71
CA LEU A 60 -0.53 -17.20 -17.27
C LEU A 60 -0.11 -15.99 -16.43
N VAL A 61 0.78 -16.20 -15.46
CA VAL A 61 1.29 -15.14 -14.57
C VAL A 61 2.06 -14.10 -15.37
N GLU A 62 2.94 -14.50 -16.29
CA GLU A 62 3.69 -13.60 -17.14
C GLU A 62 2.75 -12.72 -17.99
N VAL A 63 1.74 -13.32 -18.64
CA VAL A 63 0.77 -12.57 -19.45
C VAL A 63 -0.02 -11.57 -18.61
N LYS A 64 -0.40 -11.92 -17.37
CA LYS A 64 -1.28 -11.08 -16.54
C LYS A 64 -0.54 -10.01 -15.73
N PHE A 65 0.67 -10.30 -15.26
CA PHE A 65 1.35 -9.47 -14.25
C PHE A 65 2.65 -8.82 -14.74
N SER A 66 3.20 -9.19 -15.91
CA SER A 66 4.42 -8.55 -16.45
C SER A 66 4.26 -7.05 -16.71
N GLY A 67 3.04 -6.57 -16.93
CA GLY A 67 2.74 -5.15 -17.14
C GLY A 67 2.82 -4.29 -15.87
N ILE A 68 2.98 -4.87 -14.68
CA ILE A 68 3.06 -4.10 -13.43
C ILE A 68 4.41 -3.39 -13.36
N LYS A 69 4.36 -2.06 -13.32
CA LYS A 69 5.54 -1.21 -13.34
C LYS A 69 6.41 -1.42 -12.10
N ASN A 70 7.71 -1.58 -12.33
CA ASN A 70 8.71 -1.46 -11.28
C ASN A 70 9.12 0.02 -11.16
N THR A 71 8.71 0.69 -10.09
CA THR A 71 9.11 2.06 -9.77
C THR A 71 10.23 2.12 -8.71
N GLN A 72 10.88 0.98 -8.44
CA GLN A 72 12.07 0.83 -7.58
C GLN A 72 11.89 1.46 -6.18
N ARG A 73 10.75 1.16 -5.55
CA ARG A 73 10.40 1.71 -4.23
C ARG A 73 11.11 0.95 -3.12
N SER A 74 11.57 1.67 -2.09
CA SER A 74 12.11 1.06 -0.88
C SER A 74 10.99 0.58 0.04
N ARG A 75 11.19 -0.56 0.70
CA ARG A 75 10.29 -1.00 1.78
C ARG A 75 10.25 0.06 2.89
N PRO A 76 9.06 0.42 3.40
CA PRO A 76 8.96 1.40 4.47
C PRO A 76 9.63 0.86 5.74
N TYR A 77 10.52 1.67 6.30
CA TYR A 77 11.21 1.38 7.55
C TYR A 77 10.79 2.39 8.60
N PHE A 78 10.48 1.90 9.80
CA PHE A 78 9.99 2.70 10.91
C PHE A 78 10.99 2.57 12.06
N ALA A 79 11.76 3.64 12.28
CA ALA A 79 12.69 3.71 13.39
C ALA A 79 11.96 4.10 14.68
N GLY A 80 12.33 3.47 15.78
CA GLY A 80 11.80 3.78 17.12
C GLY A 80 10.78 2.77 17.64
N GLN A 81 10.49 2.86 18.93
CA GLN A 81 9.46 2.06 19.59
C GLN A 81 8.16 2.87 19.70
N PRO A 82 6.98 2.27 19.44
CA PRO A 82 5.70 2.98 19.54
C PRO A 82 5.39 3.49 20.96
N CYS A 83 5.86 2.78 21.99
CA CYS A 83 5.68 3.15 23.38
C CYS A 83 7.04 3.50 24.00
N HIS A 84 7.12 4.70 24.59
CA HIS A 84 8.24 5.09 25.45
C HIS A 84 8.04 4.56 26.87
N SER A 85 9.13 4.40 27.64
CA SER A 85 9.10 3.87 29.01
C SER A 85 8.19 4.66 29.96
N GLU A 86 8.02 5.95 29.72
CA GLU A 86 7.12 6.84 30.48
C GLU A 86 5.63 6.49 30.35
N HIS A 87 5.26 5.67 29.36
CA HIS A 87 3.87 5.23 29.11
C HIS A 87 3.61 3.79 29.56
N LEU A 88 4.61 3.09 30.11
CA LEU A 88 4.45 1.75 30.67
C LEU A 88 4.01 1.91 32.14
N GLN A 89 2.77 1.54 32.44
CA GLN A 89 2.21 1.53 33.80
C GLN A 89 2.77 0.38 34.64
#